data_AF-A0A1C6J4B4-F1
#
_entry.id   AF-A0A1C6J4B4-F1
#
_cell.length_a   1.000
_cell.length_b   1.000
_cell.length_c   1.000
_cell.angle_alpha   90.00
_cell.angle_beta   90.00
_cell.angle_gamma   90.00
#
_symmetry.space_group_name_H-M   'P 1'
#
loop_
_entity.id
_entity.type
_entity.pdbx_description
1 polymer ?
#
loop_
_entity_poly.entity_id
_entity_poly.type
_entity_poly.pdbx_seq_one_letter_code
_entity_poly.pdbx_strand_id
1 'polypeptide(L)'
;MYPRMAKEAKEEGFPQIAALFTMVAQIEKEHEERYRALAENLKNNKVFAREEQQVWQCRNCGYTYIGKSAPLKCPVCAHPQSYFELKKINY
;
A
#
# COMPACT_ATOMS: atom_id res chain seq x y z
N MET A 1 11.17 -9.08 -16.17
CA MET A 1 10.22 -9.78 -17.06
C MET A 1 9.66 -8.84 -18.13
N TYR A 2 8.78 -7.90 -17.76
CA TYR A 2 8.11 -7.01 -18.71
C TYR A 2 9.01 -6.17 -19.63
N PRO A 3 10.19 -5.67 -19.21
CA PRO A 3 11.09 -4.97 -20.15
C PRO A 3 11.55 -5.82 -21.33
N ARG A 4 11.76 -7.13 -21.11
CA ARG A 4 12.10 -8.07 -22.18
C ARG A 4 10.91 -8.26 -23.12
N MET A 5 9.72 -8.50 -22.57
CA MET A 5 8.48 -8.67 -23.36
C MET A 5 8.14 -7.42 -24.18
N ALA A 6 8.36 -6.22 -23.62
CA ALA A 6 8.17 -4.97 -24.34
C ALA A 6 9.13 -4.83 -25.54
N LYS A 7 10.39 -5.24 -25.36
CA LYS A 7 11.39 -5.25 -26.42
C LYS A 7 11.01 -6.23 -27.53
N GLU A 8 10.67 -7.47 -27.17
CA GLU A 8 10.24 -8.52 -28.11
C GLU A 8 9.01 -8.08 -28.91
N ALA A 9 7.97 -7.56 -28.25
CA ALA A 9 6.77 -7.06 -28.92
C ALA A 9 7.07 -5.91 -29.90
N LYS A 10 8.06 -5.06 -29.59
CA LYS A 10 8.48 -3.99 -30.50
C LYS A 10 9.21 -4.54 -31.72
N GLU A 11 10.08 -5.53 -31.54
CA GLU A 11 10.83 -6.20 -32.60
C GLU A 11 9.90 -6.98 -33.55
N GLU A 12 8.82 -7.56 -33.02
CA GLU A 12 7.79 -8.27 -33.80
C GLU A 12 6.75 -7.34 -34.46
N GLY A 13 6.86 -6.02 -34.30
CA GLY A 13 5.98 -5.05 -34.95
C GLY A 13 4.67 -4.77 -34.21
N PHE A 14 4.60 -5.02 -32.90
CA PHE A 14 3.44 -4.75 -32.03
C PHE A 14 3.68 -3.56 -31.08
N PRO A 15 3.71 -2.31 -31.57
CA PRO A 15 4.09 -1.15 -30.76
C PRO A 15 3.13 -0.86 -29.60
N GLN A 16 1.84 -1.16 -29.76
CA GLN A 16 0.84 -0.98 -28.70
C GLN A 16 1.07 -1.97 -27.55
N ILE A 17 1.39 -3.23 -27.87
CA ILE A 17 1.69 -4.27 -26.87
C ILE A 17 3.01 -3.94 -26.13
N ALA A 18 4.02 -3.47 -26.86
CA ALA A 18 5.26 -3.01 -26.25
C ALA A 18 5.02 -1.89 -25.22
N ALA A 19 4.20 -0.89 -25.57
CA ALA A 19 3.83 0.19 -24.65
C ALA A 19 3.07 -0.33 -23.42
N LEU A 20 2.12 -1.25 -23.61
CA LEU A 20 1.40 -1.89 -22.51
C LEU A 20 2.37 -2.58 -21.54
N PHE A 21 3.31 -3.40 -22.03
CA PHE A 21 4.29 -4.04 -21.16
C PHE A 21 5.18 -3.05 -20.41
N THR A 22 5.56 -1.93 -21.04
CA THR A 22 6.28 -0.85 -20.34
C THR A 22 5.46 -0.23 -19.21
N MET A 23 4.18 0.07 -19.45
CA MET A 23 3.30 0.65 -18.41
C MET A 23 3.03 -0.33 -17.27
N VAL A 24 2.80 -1.62 -17.59
CA VAL A 24 2.66 -2.65 -16.56
C VAL A 24 3.94 -2.76 -15.73
N ALA A 25 5.13 -2.68 -16.34
CA ALA A 25 6.39 -2.68 -15.59
C ALA A 25 6.49 -1.52 -14.59
N GLN A 26 5.93 -0.35 -14.91
CA GLN A 26 5.89 0.79 -13.99
C GLN A 26 4.93 0.53 -12.82
N ILE A 27 3.73 -0.01 -13.09
CA ILE A 27 2.76 -0.39 -12.06
C ILE A 27 3.37 -1.41 -11.08
N GLU A 28 4.06 -2.43 -11.60
CA GLU A 28 4.68 -3.43 -10.73
C GLU A 28 5.81 -2.88 -9.86
N LYS A 29 6.48 -1.82 -10.31
CA LYS A 29 7.46 -1.12 -9.48
C LYS A 29 6.78 -0.44 -8.29
N GLU A 30 5.64 0.22 -8.50
CA GLU A 30 4.86 0.80 -7.39
C GLU A 30 4.34 -0.29 -6.43
N HIS A 31 3.92 -1.44 -6.97
CA HIS A 31 3.56 -2.60 -6.14
C HIS A 31 4.74 -3.06 -5.27
N GLU A 32 5.93 -3.22 -5.85
CA GLU A 32 7.13 -3.62 -5.14
C GLU A 32 7.48 -2.63 -4.02
N GLU A 33 7.49 -1.33 -4.33
CA GLU A 33 7.77 -0.26 -3.35
C GLU A 33 6.79 -0.30 -2.18
N ARG A 34 5.49 -0.47 -2.46
CA ARG A 34 4.46 -0.63 -1.43
C ARG A 34 4.71 -1.88 -0.58
N TYR A 35 5.02 -3.03 -1.18
CA TYR A 35 5.27 -4.25 -0.42
C TYR A 35 6.53 -4.16 0.43
N ARG A 36 7.61 -3.54 -0.08
CA ARG A 36 8.83 -3.28 0.70
C ARG A 36 8.54 -2.38 1.90
N ALA A 37 7.77 -1.31 1.72
CA ALA A 37 7.38 -0.42 2.83
C ALA A 37 6.53 -1.15 3.89
N LEU A 38 5.58 -2.00 3.48
CA LEU A 38 4.78 -2.79 4.40
C LEU A 38 5.62 -3.86 5.14
N ALA A 39 6.55 -4.51 4.44
CA ALA A 39 7.47 -5.46 5.05
C ALA A 39 8.39 -4.79 6.08
N GLU A 40 8.86 -3.59 5.79
CA GLU A 40 9.67 -2.79 6.72
C GLU A 40 8.87 -2.37 7.95
N ASN A 41 7.60 -2.01 7.78
CA ASN A 41 6.71 -1.73 8.90
C ASN A 41 6.51 -2.95 9.80
N LEU A 42 6.40 -4.16 9.23
CA LEU A 42 6.32 -5.40 10.00
C LEU A 42 7.61 -5.64 10.79
N LYS A 43 8.77 -5.57 10.14
CA LYS A 43 10.08 -5.79 10.79
C LYS A 43 10.32 -4.83 11.96
N ASN A 44 9.92 -3.58 11.81
CA ASN A 44 10.17 -2.53 12.80
C ASN A 44 9.00 -2.29 13.76
N ASN A 45 7.99 -3.18 13.81
CA ASN A 45 6.78 -3.00 14.63
C ASN A 45 6.04 -1.66 14.39
N LYS A 46 6.15 -1.11 13.18
CA LYS A 46 5.49 0.12 12.72
C LYS A 46 4.20 -0.17 11.95
N VAL A 47 3.52 -1.30 12.16
CA VAL A 47 2.20 -1.51 11.55
C VAL A 47 1.15 -0.63 12.25
N PHE A 48 1.15 -0.65 13.58
CA PHE A 48 0.14 0.02 14.41
C PHE A 48 0.72 1.06 15.37
N ALA A 49 1.97 1.49 15.18
CA ALA A 49 2.65 2.50 15.99
C ALA A 49 3.54 3.41 15.14
N ARG A 50 3.72 4.66 15.59
CA ARG A 50 4.64 5.67 15.06
C ARG A 50 5.28 6.44 16.22
N GLU A 51 6.41 7.11 15.94
CA GLU A 51 7.12 7.94 16.92
C GLU A 51 6.28 9.15 17.35
N GLU A 52 5.60 9.75 16.39
CA GLU A 52 4.72 10.91 16.55
C GLU A 52 3.24 10.51 16.48
N GLN A 53 2.37 11.38 16.99
CA GLN A 53 0.93 11.15 16.92
C GLN A 53 0.47 11.13 15.46
N GLN A 54 -0.42 10.19 15.15
CA GLN A 54 -1.04 10.05 13.84
C GLN A 54 -2.56 9.96 13.99
N VAL A 55 -3.26 10.19 12.88
CA VAL A 55 -4.69 9.88 12.77
C VAL A 55 -4.85 8.45 12.26
N TRP A 56 -5.32 7.56 13.12
CA TRP A 56 -5.66 6.18 12.79
C TRP A 56 -7.13 6.09 12.42
N GLN A 57 -7.47 5.36 11.37
CA GLN A 57 -8.85 5.12 10.93
C GLN A 57 -9.16 3.62 10.97
N CYS A 58 -10.30 3.27 11.56
CA CYS A 58 -10.82 1.92 11.50
C CYS A 58 -11.43 1.65 10.12
N ARG A 59 -10.88 0.67 9.40
CA ARG A 59 -11.37 0.21 8.09
C ARG A 59 -12.73 -0.47 8.16
N ASN A 60 -13.19 -0.89 9.34
CA ASN A 60 -14.51 -1.52 9.51
C ASN A 60 -15.64 -0.49 9.58
N CYS A 61 -15.50 0.56 10.39
CA CYS A 61 -16.60 1.51 10.65
C CYS A 61 -16.26 2.99 10.45
N GLY A 62 -15.01 3.32 10.09
CA GLY A 62 -14.58 4.69 9.83
C GLY A 62 -14.16 5.51 11.07
N TYR A 63 -14.31 4.99 12.29
CA TYR A 63 -13.87 5.68 13.52
C TYR A 63 -12.41 6.14 13.43
N THR A 64 -12.15 7.40 13.77
CA THR A 64 -10.80 7.98 13.80
C THR A 64 -10.28 8.17 15.22
N TYR A 65 -9.00 7.92 15.44
CA TYR A 65 -8.31 8.08 16.72
C TYR A 65 -6.98 8.80 16.52
N ILE A 66 -6.67 9.77 17.38
CA ILE A 66 -5.37 10.49 17.37
C ILE A 66 -4.47 9.90 18.44
N GLY A 67 -3.31 9.38 18.06
CA GLY A 67 -2.36 8.81 19.01
C GLY A 67 -1.12 8.24 18.34
N LYS A 68 -0.10 7.92 19.15
CA LYS A 68 1.13 7.28 18.66
C LYS A 68 0.91 5.85 18.17
N SER A 69 -0.11 5.16 18.67
CA SER A 69 -0.48 3.80 18.27
C SER A 69 -2.00 3.64 18.09
N ALA A 70 -2.41 2.70 17.24
CA ALA A 70 -3.81 2.35 17.07
C ALA A 70 -4.37 1.63 18.31
N PRO A 71 -5.66 1.80 18.67
CA PRO A 71 -6.28 1.09 19.77
C PRO A 71 -6.29 -0.45 19.56
N LEU A 72 -6.12 -1.23 20.63
CA LEU A 72 -6.19 -2.70 20.57
C LEU A 72 -7.56 -3.21 20.11
N LYS A 73 -8.61 -2.46 20.41
CA LYS A 73 -10.00 -2.73 20.04
C LYS A 73 -10.68 -1.42 19.68
N CYS A 74 -11.41 -1.39 18.57
CA CYS A 74 -12.19 -0.23 18.18
C CYS A 74 -13.30 0.04 19.21
N PRO A 75 -13.40 1.25 19.78
CA PRO A 75 -14.43 1.57 20.79
C PRO A 75 -15.84 1.66 20.20
N VAL A 76 -15.97 1.78 18.87
CA VAL A 76 -17.26 1.90 18.19
C VAL A 76 -17.78 0.53 17.75
N CYS A 77 -17.01 -0.22 16.96
CA CYS A 77 -17.47 -1.46 16.33
C CYS A 77 -16.89 -2.73 16.95
N ALA A 78 -16.13 -2.62 18.05
CA ALA A 78 -15.52 -3.73 18.77
C ALA A 78 -14.52 -4.61 17.97
N HIS A 79 -14.17 -4.27 16.73
CA HIS A 79 -13.20 -5.00 15.92
C HIS A 79 -11.75 -4.78 16.40
N PRO A 80 -10.85 -5.76 16.19
CA PRO A 80 -9.47 -5.72 16.70
C PRO A 80 -8.60 -4.65 16.00
N GLN A 81 -7.42 -4.39 16.60
CA GLN A 81 -6.40 -3.45 16.10
C GLN A 81 -6.07 -3.63 14.60
N SER A 82 -6.15 -4.87 14.10
CA SER A 82 -5.86 -5.21 12.69
C SER A 82 -6.73 -4.49 11.67
N TYR A 83 -7.84 -3.88 12.10
CA TYR A 83 -8.70 -3.06 11.26
C TYR A 83 -8.26 -1.59 11.19
N PHE A 84 -7.29 -1.14 12.00
CA PHE A 84 -6.80 0.24 11.93
C PHE A 84 -5.72 0.40 10.87
N GLU A 85 -5.76 1.52 10.17
CA GLU A 85 -4.69 2.01 9.30
C GLU A 85 -4.45 3.51 9.52
N LEU A 86 -3.38 4.06 8.97
CA LEU A 86 -3.22 5.52 8.91
C LEU A 86 -4.30 6.10 8.00
N LYS A 87 -4.96 7.18 8.44
CA LYS A 87 -5.96 7.89 7.63
C LYS A 87 -5.28 8.46 6.39
N LYS A 88 -5.82 8.14 5.21
CA LYS A 88 -5.34 8.64 3.91
C LYS A 88 -6.23 9.79 3.44
N ILE A 89 -5.65 10.71 2.67
CA ILE A 89 -6.37 11.77 1.95
C ILE A 89 -5.87 11.71 0.50
N ASN A 90 -6.77 11.41 -0.44
CA ASN A 90 -6.44 11.15 -1.84
C ASN A 90 -7.56 11.57 -2.81
N TYR A 91 -8.26 12.65 -2.48
CA TYR A 91 -9.25 13.35 -3.30
C TYR A 91 -8.86 14.83 -3.43
#